data_AF-A0A972UN04-F1
#
_entry.id   AF-A0A972UN04-F1
#
_cell.length_a   1.000
_cell.length_b   1.000
_cell.length_c   1.000
_cell.angle_alpha   90.00
_cell.angle_beta   90.00
_cell.angle_gamma   90.00
#
_symmetry.space_group_name_H-M   'P 1'
#
loop_
_entity.id
_entity.type
_entity.pdbx_description
1 polymer ?
#
loop_
_entity_poly.entity_id
_entity_poly.type
_entity_poly.pdbx_seq_one_letter_code
_entity_poly.pdbx_strand_id
1 'polypeptide(L)'
;MSKVGSLSDAQYASAYEAVAKSELGLLFLEEHVKRESVVNAARVLAALDEMREKSAEETKAGPMDILQRELEDMRSSISQTRNEIAALKPEEAGNNRIMAANEELDAIVTACERATADILTATERMQEIGEKVRESGFDPELCDEIEAHATDIFMACSFQDITGQRTTKVVNVLRYLEQRVNSMIDIWGVEGLAANTSEFQPIDTREDAHLLEGPQLEGNGNAQDDIDRLLHEALAS
;
A
#
# COMPACT_ATOMS: atom_id res chain seq x y z
N MET A 1 4.14 -37.99 -61.56
CA MET A 1 4.51 -37.32 -62.83
C MET A 1 5.99 -36.95 -62.75
N SER A 2 6.71 -37.20 -63.84
CA SER A 2 8.18 -37.29 -63.92
C SER A 2 8.92 -36.07 -63.35
N LYS A 3 10.03 -36.32 -62.62
CA LYS A 3 11.01 -35.29 -62.23
C LYS A 3 11.49 -34.59 -63.51
N VAL A 4 11.06 -33.35 -63.73
CA VAL A 4 11.65 -32.48 -64.75
C VAL A 4 13.04 -32.12 -64.25
N GLY A 5 14.07 -32.77 -64.80
CA GLY A 5 15.45 -32.36 -64.56
C GLY A 5 15.66 -30.95 -65.10
N SER A 6 16.33 -30.09 -64.34
CA SER A 6 16.74 -28.78 -64.82
C SER A 6 17.66 -28.95 -66.02
N LEU A 7 17.30 -28.37 -67.16
CA LEU A 7 18.18 -28.27 -68.32
C LEU A 7 19.40 -27.44 -67.91
N SER A 8 20.62 -27.87 -68.27
CA SER A 8 21.78 -26.99 -68.18
C SER A 8 21.67 -25.87 -69.22
N ASP A 9 22.32 -24.73 -68.99
CA ASP A 9 22.26 -23.57 -69.90
C ASP A 9 22.61 -23.93 -71.34
N ALA A 10 23.58 -24.84 -71.54
CA ALA A 10 23.96 -25.34 -72.86
C ALA A 10 22.89 -26.25 -73.50
N GLN A 11 22.21 -27.09 -72.71
CA GLN A 11 21.12 -27.94 -73.18
C GLN A 11 19.87 -27.12 -73.51
N TYR A 12 19.59 -26.09 -72.72
CA TYR A 12 18.52 -25.13 -72.98
C TYR A 12 18.77 -24.36 -74.27
N ALA A 13 19.98 -23.81 -74.47
CA ALA A 13 20.34 -23.08 -75.68
C ALA A 13 20.20 -23.95 -76.95
N SER A 14 20.64 -25.21 -76.90
CA SER A 14 20.49 -26.15 -78.02
C SER A 14 19.03 -26.49 -78.32
N ALA A 15 18.22 -26.74 -77.30
CA ALA A 15 16.78 -27.00 -77.46
C ALA A 15 16.04 -25.76 -77.99
N TYR A 16 16.39 -24.58 -77.49
CA TYR A 16 15.85 -23.31 -77.96
C TYR A 16 16.17 -23.07 -79.44
N GLU A 17 17.42 -23.31 -79.87
CA GLU A 17 17.82 -23.16 -81.26
C GLU A 17 17.08 -24.15 -82.18
N ALA A 18 16.83 -25.38 -81.73
CA ALA A 18 16.06 -26.36 -82.48
C ALA A 18 14.58 -25.97 -82.64
N VAL A 19 13.97 -25.39 -81.60
CA VAL A 19 12.58 -24.89 -81.62
C VAL A 19 12.48 -23.60 -82.45
N ALA A 20 13.46 -22.70 -82.36
CA ALA A 20 13.49 -21.43 -83.09
C ALA A 20 13.69 -21.58 -84.61
N LYS A 21 14.21 -22.73 -85.08
CA LYS A 21 14.33 -23.05 -86.52
C LYS A 21 13.00 -23.45 -87.17
N SER A 22 11.96 -23.74 -86.38
CA SER A 22 10.63 -24.09 -86.88
C SER A 22 9.64 -22.94 -86.68
N GLU A 23 8.87 -22.62 -87.72
CA GLU A 23 7.79 -21.61 -87.65
C GLU A 23 6.76 -21.94 -86.55
N LEU A 24 6.45 -23.22 -86.36
CA LEU A 24 5.56 -23.69 -85.30
C LEU A 24 6.20 -23.59 -83.91
N GLY A 25 7.52 -23.74 -83.83
CA GLY A 25 8.27 -23.60 -82.57
C GLY A 25 8.34 -22.16 -82.07
N LEU A 26 8.47 -21.18 -82.98
CA LEU A 26 8.40 -19.75 -82.64
C LEU A 26 7.01 -19.36 -82.12
N LEU A 27 5.95 -19.82 -82.78
CA LEU A 27 4.57 -19.60 -82.33
C LEU A 27 4.31 -20.26 -80.96
N PHE A 28 4.86 -21.46 -80.75
CA PHE A 28 4.78 -22.13 -79.45
C PHE A 28 5.45 -21.33 -78.33
N LEU A 29 6.65 -20.81 -78.55
CA LEU A 29 7.37 -20.01 -77.55
C LEU A 29 6.64 -18.70 -77.22
N GLU A 30 6.11 -18.02 -78.23
CA GLU A 30 5.34 -16.79 -78.04
C GLU A 30 4.07 -17.03 -77.21
N GLU A 31 3.32 -18.09 -77.54
CA GLU A 31 2.13 -18.49 -76.78
C GLU A 31 2.47 -18.99 -75.38
N HIS A 32 3.59 -19.71 -75.20
CA HIS A 32 4.03 -20.21 -73.90
C HIS A 32 4.39 -19.07 -72.95
N VAL A 33 5.13 -18.07 -73.42
CA VAL A 33 5.49 -16.88 -72.63
C VAL A 33 4.25 -16.06 -72.27
N LYS A 34 3.29 -15.89 -73.20
CA LYS A 34 2.01 -15.22 -72.91
C LYS A 34 1.21 -15.95 -71.84
N ARG A 35 1.12 -17.29 -71.92
CA ARG A 35 0.35 -18.09 -70.96
C ARG A 35 1.02 -18.16 -69.59
N GLU A 36 2.34 -18.33 -69.54
CA GLU A 36 3.07 -18.34 -68.27
C GLU A 36 3.09 -16.97 -67.60
N SER A 37 3.21 -15.87 -68.36
CA SER A 37 3.18 -14.52 -67.77
C SER A 37 1.82 -14.20 -67.13
N VAL A 38 0.71 -14.66 -67.70
CA VAL A 38 -0.63 -14.52 -67.10
C VAL A 38 -0.75 -15.34 -65.81
N VAL A 39 -0.26 -16.58 -65.80
CA VAL A 39 -0.27 -17.44 -64.60
C VAL A 39 0.63 -16.87 -63.50
N ASN A 40 1.82 -16.37 -63.87
CA ASN A 40 2.75 -15.74 -62.94
C ASN A 40 2.20 -14.42 -62.38
N ALA A 41 1.58 -13.59 -63.21
CA ALA A 41 0.91 -12.36 -62.77
C ALA A 41 -0.23 -12.66 -61.78
N ALA A 42 -1.07 -13.66 -62.07
CA ALA A 42 -2.14 -14.08 -61.16
C ALA A 42 -1.60 -14.60 -59.82
N ARG A 43 -0.49 -15.35 -59.83
CA ARG A 43 0.15 -15.86 -58.61
C ARG A 43 0.76 -14.74 -57.76
N VAL A 44 1.38 -13.74 -58.40
CA VAL A 44 1.92 -12.58 -57.68
C VAL A 44 0.80 -11.75 -57.07
N LEU A 45 -0.30 -11.53 -57.79
CA LEU A 45 -1.47 -10.82 -57.25
C LEU A 45 -2.09 -11.56 -56.06
N ALA A 46 -2.26 -12.87 -56.15
CA ALA A 46 -2.76 -13.68 -55.03
C ALA A 46 -1.84 -13.61 -53.79
N ALA A 47 -0.52 -13.63 -53.98
CA ALA A 47 0.43 -13.48 -52.89
C ALA A 47 0.41 -12.07 -52.27
N LEU A 48 0.20 -11.02 -53.08
CA LEU A 48 0.04 -9.65 -52.61
C LEU A 48 -1.25 -9.47 -51.81
N ASP A 49 -2.36 -10.09 -52.26
CA ASP A 49 -3.62 -10.07 -51.53
C ASP A 49 -3.49 -10.78 -50.17
N GLU A 50 -2.81 -11.93 -50.12
CA GLU A 50 -2.54 -12.65 -48.88
C GLU A 50 -1.64 -11.84 -47.92
N MET A 51 -0.60 -11.18 -48.43
CA MET A 51 0.23 -10.27 -47.63
C MET A 51 -0.56 -9.07 -47.11
N ARG A 52 -1.45 -8.52 -47.93
CA ARG A 52 -2.29 -7.37 -47.55
C ARG A 52 -3.27 -7.75 -46.45
N GLU A 53 -3.90 -8.91 -46.55
CA GLU A 53 -4.83 -9.42 -45.54
C GLU A 53 -4.12 -9.63 -44.19
N LYS A 54 -2.95 -10.28 -44.20
CA LYS A 54 -2.12 -10.46 -42.99
C LYS A 54 -1.67 -9.14 -42.37
N SER A 55 -1.24 -8.17 -43.19
CA SER A 55 -0.85 -6.84 -42.70
C SER A 55 -2.02 -6.04 -42.11
N ALA A 56 -3.24 -6.24 -42.64
CA ALA A 56 -4.44 -5.60 -42.12
C ALA A 56 -4.89 -6.20 -40.78
N GLU A 57 -4.65 -7.49 -40.56
CA GLU A 57 -4.90 -8.15 -39.27
C GLU A 57 -3.89 -7.73 -38.18
N GLU A 58 -2.61 -7.57 -38.53
CA GLU A 58 -1.57 -7.08 -37.60
C GLU A 58 -1.76 -5.61 -37.20
N THR A 59 -2.39 -4.79 -38.05
CA THR A 59 -2.62 -3.36 -37.78
C THR A 59 -3.88 -3.09 -36.92
N LYS A 60 -4.67 -4.13 -36.59
CA LYS A 60 -5.97 -3.98 -35.92
C LYS A 60 -5.89 -3.68 -34.42
N ALA A 61 -4.71 -3.74 -33.82
CA ALA A 61 -4.44 -3.26 -32.46
C ALA A 61 -3.19 -2.40 -32.49
N GLY A 62 -3.33 -1.18 -32.99
CA GLY A 62 -2.24 -0.22 -32.97
C GLY A 62 -1.84 0.13 -31.53
N PRO A 63 -0.61 0.64 -31.29
CA PRO A 63 -0.18 1.11 -29.97
C PRO A 63 -1.17 2.10 -29.31
N MET A 64 -1.92 2.85 -30.12
CA MET A 64 -2.94 3.79 -29.65
C MET A 64 -4.19 3.10 -29.06
N ASP A 65 -4.61 1.94 -29.56
CA ASP A 65 -5.76 1.21 -29.00
C ASP A 65 -5.41 0.59 -27.64
N ILE A 66 -4.16 0.15 -27.48
CA ILE A 66 -3.64 -0.34 -26.21
C ILE A 66 -3.62 0.80 -25.19
N LEU A 67 -3.08 1.97 -25.57
CA LEU A 67 -3.06 3.15 -24.70
C LEU A 67 -4.47 3.63 -24.34
N GLN A 68 -5.41 3.63 -25.29
CA GLN A 68 -6.81 3.99 -25.00
C GLN A 68 -7.44 3.04 -23.99
N ARG A 69 -7.20 1.73 -24.15
CA ARG A 69 -7.70 0.71 -23.22
C ARG A 69 -7.09 0.87 -21.82
N GLU A 70 -5.78 1.10 -21.72
CA GLU A 70 -5.15 1.37 -20.43
C GLU A 70 -5.68 2.65 -19.76
N LEU A 71 -5.99 3.69 -20.54
CA LEU A 71 -6.56 4.94 -20.04
C LEU A 71 -8.01 4.76 -19.57
N GLU A 72 -8.80 3.92 -20.25
CA GLU A 72 -10.14 3.53 -19.84
C GLU A 72 -10.11 2.69 -18.54
N ASP A 73 -9.16 1.75 -18.43
CA ASP A 73 -8.95 0.94 -17.23
C ASP A 73 -8.52 1.80 -16.03
N MET A 74 -7.62 2.76 -16.26
CA MET A 74 -7.22 3.75 -15.24
C MET A 74 -8.39 4.62 -14.82
N ARG A 75 -9.20 5.10 -15.76
CA ARG A 75 -10.40 5.89 -15.49
C ARG A 75 -11.43 5.10 -14.68
N SER A 76 -11.65 3.84 -15.02
CA SER A 76 -12.54 2.94 -14.27
C SER A 76 -12.05 2.76 -12.83
N SER A 77 -10.75 2.50 -12.66
CA SER A 77 -10.13 2.35 -11.34
C SER A 77 -10.26 3.62 -10.50
N ILE A 78 -9.97 4.79 -11.08
CA ILE A 78 -10.13 6.09 -10.41
C ILE A 78 -11.61 6.32 -10.02
N SER A 79 -12.55 5.99 -10.91
CA SER A 79 -13.98 6.14 -10.61
C SER A 79 -14.43 5.21 -9.49
N GLN A 80 -13.92 3.98 -9.45
CA GLN A 80 -14.21 3.04 -8.37
C GLN A 80 -13.67 3.56 -7.04
N THR A 81 -12.40 3.97 -6.99
CA THR A 81 -11.81 4.50 -5.75
C THR A 81 -12.52 5.79 -5.32
N ARG A 82 -12.94 6.65 -6.26
CA ARG A 82 -13.75 7.83 -5.95
C ARG A 82 -15.07 7.45 -5.28
N ASN A 83 -15.75 6.41 -5.75
CA ASN A 83 -17.00 5.94 -5.14
C ASN A 83 -16.76 5.32 -3.76
N GLU A 84 -15.68 4.57 -3.58
CA GLU A 84 -15.29 4.01 -2.27
C GLU A 84 -14.98 5.12 -1.26
N ILE A 85 -14.27 6.18 -1.68
CA ILE A 85 -14.01 7.35 -0.83
C ILE A 85 -15.28 8.17 -0.57
N ALA A 86 -16.16 8.32 -1.55
CA ALA A 86 -17.45 8.96 -1.34
C ALA A 86 -18.33 8.16 -0.35
N ALA A 87 -18.21 6.84 -0.31
CA ALA A 87 -18.87 6.00 0.68
C ALA A 87 -18.24 6.09 2.09
N LEU A 88 -16.95 6.43 2.18
CA LEU A 88 -16.30 6.79 3.46
C LEU A 88 -16.73 8.17 3.95
N LYS A 89 -17.18 9.07 3.06
CA LYS A 89 -17.73 10.38 3.44
C LYS A 89 -19.01 10.13 4.24
N PRO A 90 -19.02 10.42 5.55
CA PRO A 90 -20.25 10.35 6.30
C PRO A 90 -21.12 11.52 5.83
N GLU A 91 -22.42 11.32 5.57
CA GLU A 91 -23.34 12.45 5.43
C GLU A 91 -23.18 13.36 6.64
N GLU A 92 -23.20 14.68 6.45
CA GLU A 92 -22.75 15.80 7.31
C GLU A 92 -22.74 15.59 8.84
N ALA A 93 -23.57 14.71 9.39
CA ALA A 93 -23.56 14.21 10.75
C ALA A 93 -22.40 13.26 11.15
N GLY A 94 -21.66 12.63 10.23
CA GLY A 94 -20.66 11.62 10.61
C GLY A 94 -19.19 12.08 10.63
N ASN A 95 -18.86 13.24 10.04
CA ASN A 95 -17.60 13.93 10.38
C ASN A 95 -17.58 14.27 11.88
N ASN A 96 -18.74 14.60 12.44
CA ASN A 96 -18.92 14.74 13.89
C ASN A 96 -18.71 13.42 14.64
N ARG A 97 -18.91 12.24 14.04
CA ARG A 97 -18.87 10.97 14.77
C ARG A 97 -17.44 10.48 15.01
N ILE A 98 -16.54 10.69 14.05
CA ILE A 98 -15.10 10.39 14.21
C ILE A 98 -14.46 11.43 15.12
N MET A 99 -14.73 12.72 14.91
CA MET A 99 -14.27 13.77 15.83
C MET A 99 -14.80 13.55 17.25
N ALA A 100 -16.09 13.25 17.43
CA ALA A 100 -16.65 12.95 18.75
C ALA A 100 -16.01 11.71 19.37
N ALA A 101 -15.71 10.66 18.59
CA ALA A 101 -15.01 9.49 19.10
C ALA A 101 -13.58 9.83 19.56
N ASN A 102 -12.85 10.68 18.83
CA ASN A 102 -11.52 11.16 19.25
C ASN A 102 -11.60 12.03 20.52
N GLU A 103 -12.60 12.91 20.62
CA GLU A 103 -12.86 13.72 21.82
C GLU A 103 -13.26 12.86 23.02
N GLU A 104 -14.10 11.84 22.83
CA GLU A 104 -14.47 10.87 23.86
C GLU A 104 -13.25 10.06 24.32
N LEU A 105 -12.37 9.63 23.41
CA LEU A 105 -11.15 8.91 23.75
C LEU A 105 -10.18 9.79 24.57
N ASP A 106 -9.98 11.04 24.20
CA ASP A 106 -9.19 11.98 25.01
C ASP A 106 -9.82 12.21 26.39
N ALA A 107 -11.15 12.38 26.45
CA ALA A 107 -11.85 12.53 27.71
C ALA A 107 -11.70 11.30 28.62
N ILE A 108 -11.69 10.09 28.05
CA ILE A 108 -11.43 8.85 28.78
C ILE A 108 -10.01 8.84 29.34
N VAL A 109 -9.00 9.20 28.54
CA VAL A 109 -7.60 9.26 29.00
C VAL A 109 -7.46 10.24 30.16
N THR A 110 -7.97 11.46 30.01
CA THR A 110 -7.94 12.48 31.08
C THR A 110 -8.70 12.03 32.34
N ALA A 111 -9.86 11.38 32.17
CA ALA A 111 -10.62 10.86 33.30
C ALA A 111 -9.86 9.77 34.06
N CYS A 112 -9.18 8.86 33.34
CA CYS A 112 -8.34 7.83 33.94
C CYS A 112 -7.10 8.40 34.66
N GLU A 113 -6.44 9.40 34.08
CA GLU A 113 -5.32 10.11 34.73
C GLU A 113 -5.77 10.77 36.03
N ARG A 114 -6.91 11.48 36.00
CA ARG A 114 -7.48 12.12 37.19
C ARG A 114 -7.87 11.11 38.26
N ALA A 115 -8.56 10.03 37.88
CA ALA A 115 -8.94 8.98 38.82
C ALA A 115 -7.71 8.36 39.48
N THR A 116 -6.62 8.19 38.73
CA THR A 116 -5.37 7.65 39.28
C THR A 116 -4.70 8.63 40.23
N ALA A 117 -4.65 9.93 39.90
CA ALA A 117 -4.17 10.95 40.82
C ALA A 117 -4.97 10.94 42.14
N ASP A 118 -6.30 10.85 42.06
CA ASP A 118 -7.17 10.78 43.24
C ASP A 118 -6.90 9.51 44.08
N ILE A 119 -6.67 8.34 43.43
CA ILE A 119 -6.30 7.07 44.10
C ILE A 119 -4.95 7.21 44.81
N LEU A 120 -3.94 7.78 44.15
CA LEU A 120 -2.61 7.96 44.72
C LEU A 120 -2.66 8.89 45.94
N THR A 121 -3.35 10.04 45.83
CA THR A 121 -3.54 10.95 46.98
C THR A 121 -4.30 10.30 48.14
N ALA A 122 -5.32 9.48 47.84
CA ALA A 122 -6.03 8.73 48.89
C ALA A 122 -5.11 7.70 49.57
N THR A 123 -4.23 7.06 48.81
CA THR A 123 -3.26 6.07 49.28
C THR A 123 -2.18 6.72 50.16
N GLU A 124 -1.63 7.87 49.74
CA GLU A 124 -0.73 8.69 50.57
C GLU A 124 -1.38 9.05 51.90
N ARG A 125 -2.65 9.49 51.85
CA ARG A 125 -3.39 9.83 53.05
C ARG A 125 -3.64 8.63 53.95
N MET A 126 -3.84 7.44 53.38
CA MET A 126 -3.95 6.19 54.15
C MET A 126 -2.65 5.87 54.89
N GLN A 127 -1.49 6.05 54.26
CA GLN A 127 -0.18 5.85 54.90
C GLN A 127 0.03 6.83 56.06
N GLU A 128 -0.23 8.13 55.86
CA GLU A 128 -0.13 9.14 56.94
C GLU A 128 -1.02 8.81 58.15
N ILE A 129 -2.22 8.26 57.90
CA ILE A 129 -3.12 7.82 58.97
C ILE A 129 -2.56 6.58 59.64
N GLY A 130 -2.04 5.61 58.88
CA GLY A 130 -1.39 4.41 59.38
C GLY A 130 -0.24 4.72 60.32
N GLU A 131 0.62 5.70 59.97
CA GLU A 131 1.72 6.18 60.82
C GLU A 131 1.21 6.79 62.13
N LYS A 132 0.21 7.68 62.08
CA LYS A 132 -0.39 8.28 63.29
C LYS A 132 -1.02 7.25 64.22
N VAL A 133 -1.64 6.23 63.63
CA VAL A 133 -2.23 5.11 64.37
C VAL A 133 -1.12 4.28 65.03
N ARG A 134 -0.02 4.01 64.32
CA ARG A 134 1.17 3.34 64.86
C ARG A 134 1.76 4.11 66.05
N GLU A 135 1.93 5.42 65.93
CA GLU A 135 2.42 6.31 67.01
C GLU A 135 1.49 6.32 68.23
N SER A 136 0.19 6.11 68.03
CA SER A 136 -0.82 6.05 69.09
C SER A 136 -0.84 4.72 69.85
N GLY A 137 0.04 3.77 69.52
CA GLY A 137 0.19 2.49 70.21
C GLY A 137 -0.77 1.39 69.74
N PHE A 138 -1.30 1.49 68.52
CA PHE A 138 -2.03 0.40 67.87
C PHE A 138 -1.10 -0.75 67.46
N ASP A 139 -1.70 -1.87 67.06
CA ASP A 139 -1.00 -3.08 66.64
C ASP A 139 -0.04 -2.80 65.46
N PRO A 140 1.28 -2.95 65.63
CA PRO A 140 2.27 -2.70 64.59
C PRO A 140 2.09 -3.58 63.34
N GLU A 141 1.63 -4.83 63.49
CA GLU A 141 1.47 -5.75 62.35
C GLU A 141 0.39 -5.25 61.39
N LEU A 142 -0.72 -4.73 61.91
CA LEU A 142 -1.79 -4.15 61.08
C LEU A 142 -1.33 -2.86 60.38
N CYS A 143 -0.47 -2.07 61.02
CA CYS A 143 0.12 -0.89 60.39
C CYS A 143 1.07 -1.27 59.24
N ASP A 144 1.88 -2.31 59.42
CA ASP A 144 2.76 -2.85 58.36
C ASP A 144 1.96 -3.38 57.16
N GLU A 145 0.82 -4.05 57.43
CA GLU A 145 -0.06 -4.56 56.38
C GLU A 145 -0.70 -3.42 55.55
N ILE A 146 -1.10 -2.32 56.18
CA ILE A 146 -1.59 -1.12 55.48
C ILE A 146 -0.51 -0.52 54.58
N GLU A 147 0.73 -0.45 55.07
CA GLU A 147 1.86 0.12 54.35
C GLU A 147 2.27 -0.74 53.13
N ALA A 148 2.20 -2.06 53.28
CA ALA A 148 2.39 -3.01 52.18
C ALA A 148 1.31 -2.83 51.10
N HIS A 149 0.03 -2.76 51.49
CA HIS A 149 -1.06 -2.55 50.53
C HIS A 149 -1.00 -1.20 49.82
N ALA A 150 -0.59 -0.14 50.53
CA ALA A 150 -0.37 1.16 49.91
C ALA A 150 0.73 1.08 48.83
N THR A 151 1.84 0.40 49.14
CA THR A 151 2.94 0.16 48.19
C THR A 151 2.46 -0.61 46.96
N ASP A 152 1.65 -1.65 47.14
CA ASP A 152 1.08 -2.43 46.03
C ASP A 152 0.18 -1.56 45.13
N ILE A 153 -0.61 -0.66 45.71
CA ILE A 153 -1.46 0.28 44.95
C ILE A 153 -0.59 1.24 44.12
N PHE A 154 0.47 1.82 44.70
CA PHE A 154 1.42 2.65 43.96
C PHE A 154 2.01 1.90 42.75
N MET A 155 2.45 0.66 42.98
CA MET A 155 3.01 -0.18 41.92
C MET A 155 1.98 -0.48 40.83
N ALA A 156 0.74 -0.80 41.20
CA ALA A 156 -0.35 -1.05 40.25
C ALA A 156 -0.70 0.19 39.41
N CYS A 157 -0.75 1.37 40.04
CA CYS A 157 -1.03 2.63 39.37
C CYS A 157 0.12 3.09 38.45
N SER A 158 1.37 2.68 38.70
CA SER A 158 2.49 3.02 37.80
C SER A 158 2.33 2.43 36.39
N PHE A 159 1.69 1.26 36.25
CA PHE A 159 1.36 0.67 34.94
C PHE A 159 0.26 1.44 34.17
N GLN A 160 -0.48 2.33 34.84
CA GLN A 160 -1.51 3.14 34.18
C GLN A 160 -0.90 4.26 33.34
N ASP A 161 0.25 4.82 33.74
CA ASP A 161 0.97 5.86 32.97
C ASP A 161 1.31 5.36 31.55
N ILE A 162 1.89 4.17 31.49
CA ILE A 162 2.15 3.42 30.26
C ILE A 162 0.89 3.27 29.38
N THR A 163 -0.25 2.93 30.01
CA THR A 163 -1.48 2.65 29.29
C THR A 163 -2.08 3.96 28.75
N GLY A 164 -1.94 5.05 29.50
CA GLY A 164 -2.24 6.41 29.06
C GLY A 164 -1.41 6.78 27.82
N GLN A 165 -0.08 6.63 27.89
CA GLN A 165 0.82 6.93 26.77
C GLN A 165 0.49 6.13 25.51
N ARG A 166 0.25 4.82 25.64
CA ARG A 166 -0.13 3.96 24.50
C ARG A 166 -1.46 4.39 23.89
N THR A 167 -2.44 4.74 24.72
CA THR A 167 -3.75 5.20 24.25
C THR A 167 -3.62 6.54 23.52
N THR A 168 -2.88 7.49 24.08
CA THR A 168 -2.57 8.78 23.43
C THR A 168 -1.90 8.60 22.07
N LYS A 169 -0.96 7.64 21.96
CA LYS A 169 -0.32 7.30 20.67
C LYS A 169 -1.33 6.77 19.65
N VAL A 170 -2.25 5.90 20.07
CA VAL A 170 -3.33 5.39 19.20
C VAL A 170 -4.24 6.54 18.75
N VAL A 171 -4.66 7.43 19.65
CA VAL A 171 -5.50 8.59 19.31
C VAL A 171 -4.80 9.50 18.28
N ASN A 172 -3.50 9.75 18.46
CA ASN A 172 -2.73 10.57 17.50
C ASN A 172 -2.63 9.93 16.12
N VAL A 173 -2.52 8.60 16.04
CA VAL A 173 -2.55 7.88 14.75
C VAL A 173 -3.93 7.96 14.11
N LEU A 174 -5.01 7.84 14.88
CA LEU A 174 -6.38 7.97 14.37
C LEU A 174 -6.64 9.38 13.81
N ARG A 175 -6.20 10.43 14.51
CA ARG A 175 -6.24 11.82 14.03
C ARG A 175 -5.47 12.02 12.73
N TYR A 176 -4.29 11.42 12.62
CA TYR A 176 -3.49 11.48 11.39
C TYR A 176 -4.21 10.80 10.21
N LEU A 177 -4.79 9.62 10.43
CA LEU A 177 -5.57 8.93 9.41
C LEU A 177 -6.79 9.73 8.97
N GLU A 178 -7.50 10.34 9.92
CA GLU A 178 -8.64 11.23 9.66
C GLU A 178 -8.23 12.40 8.73
N GLN A 179 -7.16 13.12 9.06
CA GLN A 179 -6.68 14.22 8.21
C GLN A 179 -6.28 13.78 6.81
N ARG A 180 -5.69 12.59 6.67
CA ARG A 180 -5.26 12.05 5.39
C ARG A 180 -6.45 11.65 4.52
N VAL A 181 -7.48 11.04 5.12
CA VAL A 181 -8.74 10.73 4.44
C VAL A 181 -9.44 12.01 4.00
N ASN A 182 -9.54 13.02 4.87
CA ASN A 182 -10.12 14.32 4.53
C ASN A 182 -9.36 15.02 3.40
N SER A 183 -8.03 15.00 3.44
CA SER A 183 -7.20 15.54 2.34
C SER A 183 -7.46 14.80 1.01
N MET A 184 -7.68 13.48 1.05
CA MET A 184 -7.97 12.68 -0.13
C MET A 184 -9.36 12.98 -0.70
N ILE A 185 -10.34 13.24 0.16
CA ILE A 185 -11.68 13.72 -0.21
C ILE A 185 -11.60 15.10 -0.89
N ASP A 186 -10.79 16.01 -0.34
CA ASP A 186 -10.62 17.38 -0.85
C ASP A 186 -9.96 17.40 -2.23
N ILE A 187 -8.85 16.65 -2.41
CA ILE A 187 -8.12 16.57 -3.69
C ILE A 187 -9.01 16.03 -4.81
N TRP A 188 -9.94 15.13 -4.50
CA TRP A 188 -10.82 14.50 -5.49
C TRP A 188 -12.12 15.26 -5.75
N GLY A 189 -12.28 16.44 -5.14
CA GLY A 189 -13.36 17.38 -5.47
C GLY A 189 -14.76 16.81 -5.23
N VAL A 190 -14.93 15.99 -4.19
CA VAL A 190 -16.28 15.66 -3.69
C VAL A 190 -16.81 16.87 -2.95
N GLU A 191 -17.34 17.82 -3.72
CA GLU A 191 -17.82 19.15 -3.33
C GLU A 191 -18.33 19.22 -1.87
N GLY A 192 -17.76 20.16 -1.11
CA GLY A 192 -18.17 20.53 0.25
C GLY A 192 -17.05 20.39 1.27
N LEU A 193 -16.47 21.56 1.61
CA LEU A 193 -15.49 21.89 2.66
C LEU A 193 -14.02 21.79 2.26
N ALA A 194 -13.40 22.96 2.07
CA ALA A 194 -11.96 23.11 2.10
C ALA A 194 -11.48 22.99 3.56
N ALA A 195 -10.74 21.93 3.90
CA ALA A 195 -10.02 21.88 5.16
C ALA A 195 -8.65 22.57 5.01
N ASN A 196 -8.31 23.45 5.96
CA ASN A 196 -7.00 24.06 6.03
C ASN A 196 -5.92 22.97 6.17
N THR A 197 -5.17 22.72 5.10
CA THR A 197 -4.00 21.84 5.09
C THR A 197 -2.85 22.47 5.88
N SER A 198 -2.84 22.26 7.20
CA SER A 198 -1.59 22.28 7.96
C SER A 198 -1.12 20.83 8.04
N GLU A 199 0.09 20.55 7.55
CA GLU A 199 0.72 19.23 7.64
C GLU A 199 0.91 18.86 9.13
N PHE A 200 0.01 18.07 9.71
CA PHE A 200 0.23 17.45 11.01
C PHE A 200 1.03 16.17 10.77
N GLN A 201 2.34 16.22 11.03
CA GLN A 201 3.10 14.99 11.27
C GLN A 201 3.01 14.69 12.77
N PRO A 202 2.56 13.49 13.18
CA PRO A 202 2.58 13.09 14.58
C PRO A 202 4.02 12.70 14.93
N ILE A 203 4.93 13.66 14.89
CA ILE A 203 6.26 13.53 15.46
C ILE A 203 6.13 14.12 16.86
N ASP A 204 6.24 13.27 17.87
CA ASP A 204 6.44 13.75 19.23
C ASP A 204 7.82 14.41 19.27
N THR A 205 7.84 15.74 19.26
CA THR A 205 9.08 16.55 19.17
C THR A 205 9.73 16.78 20.53
N ARG A 206 9.18 16.20 21.60
CA ARG A 206 9.79 16.34 22.92
C ARG A 206 11.13 15.61 22.96
N GLU A 207 12.08 16.16 23.71
CA GLU A 207 13.44 15.61 23.84
C GLU A 207 13.43 14.18 24.40
N ASP A 208 12.44 13.86 25.22
CA ASP A 208 12.19 12.57 25.86
C ASP A 208 11.26 11.65 25.05
N ALA A 209 10.86 12.02 23.83
CA ALA A 209 9.96 11.19 23.02
C ALA A 209 10.51 9.78 22.74
N HIS A 210 11.85 9.65 22.71
CA HIS A 210 12.56 8.37 22.56
C HIS A 210 12.56 7.50 23.84
N LEU A 211 12.15 8.05 24.98
CA LEU A 211 12.05 7.36 26.26
C LEU A 211 10.64 6.79 26.51
N LEU A 212 9.67 7.12 25.66
CA LEU A 212 8.26 6.68 25.74
C LEU A 212 8.04 5.29 25.08
N GLU A 213 8.97 4.38 25.32
CA GLU A 213 8.80 2.96 25.01
C GLU A 213 7.98 2.36 26.17
N GLY A 214 6.69 2.13 25.96
CA GLY A 214 5.86 1.40 26.92
C GLY A 214 6.43 0.00 27.23
N PRO A 215 5.96 -0.69 28.27
CA PRO A 215 6.44 -1.98 28.69
C PRO A 215 6.23 -2.92 27.52
N GLN A 216 7.33 -3.53 27.15
CA GLN A 216 7.41 -4.34 25.97
C GLN A 216 6.57 -5.60 26.19
N LEU A 217 5.97 -6.08 25.10
CA LEU A 217 5.20 -7.34 25.11
C LEU A 217 6.04 -8.45 25.76
N GLU A 218 5.38 -9.43 26.38
CA GLU A 218 6.04 -10.55 27.06
C GLU A 218 7.09 -11.20 26.12
N GLY A 219 8.36 -11.19 26.51
CA GLY A 219 9.49 -11.68 25.71
C GLY A 219 10.20 -10.66 24.80
N ASN A 220 9.68 -9.45 24.67
CA ASN A 220 10.33 -8.35 23.94
C ASN A 220 11.02 -7.33 24.84
N GLY A 221 10.86 -7.44 26.17
CA GLY A 221 11.54 -6.63 27.18
C GLY A 221 13.05 -6.79 27.17
N ASN A 222 13.78 -5.71 27.45
CA ASN A 222 15.20 -5.82 27.83
C ASN A 222 15.33 -6.80 29.00
N ALA A 223 16.22 -7.79 28.87
CA ALA A 223 16.45 -8.75 29.94
C ALA A 223 17.00 -8.03 31.18
N GLN A 224 16.53 -8.42 32.37
CA GLN A 224 16.98 -7.81 33.63
C GLN A 224 18.51 -7.85 33.77
N ASP A 225 19.14 -8.94 33.30
CA ASP A 225 20.60 -9.10 33.28
C ASP A 225 21.31 -8.03 32.42
N ASP A 226 20.68 -7.56 31.34
CA ASP A 226 21.23 -6.50 30.49
C ASP A 226 21.08 -5.12 31.14
N ILE A 227 19.99 -4.90 31.88
CA ILE A 227 19.74 -3.68 32.67
C ILE A 227 20.74 -3.58 33.82
N ASP A 228 20.94 -4.69 34.54
CA ASP A 228 21.86 -4.77 35.67
C ASP A 228 23.31 -4.51 35.22
N ARG A 229 23.71 -5.01 34.04
CA ARG A 229 25.03 -4.74 33.45
C ARG A 229 25.23 -3.26 33.14
N LEU A 230 24.22 -2.60 32.57
CA LEU A 230 24.25 -1.18 32.21
C LEU A 230 24.36 -0.28 33.45
N LEU A 231 23.60 -0.59 34.51
CA LEU A 231 23.68 0.11 35.79
C LEU A 231 25.04 -0.10 36.47
N HIS A 232 25.61 -1.30 36.37
CA HIS A 232 26.94 -1.57 36.92
C HIS A 232 28.06 -0.82 36.18
N GLU A 233 27.96 -0.70 34.84
CA GLU A 233 28.90 0.08 34.04
C GLU A 233 28.80 1.58 34.31
N ALA A 234 27.58 2.11 34.49
CA ALA A 234 27.36 3.52 34.82
C ALA A 234 27.83 3.90 36.24
N LEU A 235 27.82 2.95 37.19
CA LEU A 235 28.38 3.12 38.53
C LEU A 235 29.91 2.97 38.58
N ALA A 236 30.51 2.43 37.52
CA ALA A 236 31.96 2.22 37.41
C ALA A 236 32.69 3.36 36.64
N SER A 237 31.95 4.33 36.09
CA SER A 237 32.46 5.54 35.43
C SER A 237 32.34 6.78 36.31
#